data_AF-A0ABD3T3B8-F1
#
_entry.id   AF-A0ABD3T3B8-F1
#
_cell.length_a   1.000
_cell.length_b   1.000
_cell.length_c   1.000
_cell.angle_alpha   90.00
_cell.angle_beta   90.00
_cell.angle_gamma   90.00
#
_symmetry.space_group_name_H-M   'P 1'
#
loop_
_entity.id
_entity.type
_entity.pdbx_description
1 polymer ?
#
loop_
_entity_poly.entity_id
_entity_poly.type
_entity_poly.pdbx_seq_one_letter_code
_entity_poly.pdbx_strand_id
1 'polypeptide(L)'
;MNPKVECVCIIIFFAVACSAAQNEPSSGEVEVDTKDFACRRQLNYTIRNNLQEPTFEYSIAIRFCRQPFIRIMETAVNKNRNFMFSATYFPKLGYFIDAINGVRGFYNVNKTWWAFLKAPDTMLPVGVSSYYPANRDHIIFNFTQEDYS
;
A
#
# COMPACT_ATOMS: atom_id res chain seq x y z
N MET A 1 -44.44 15.13 2.93
CA MET A 1 -44.24 16.55 3.26
C MET A 1 -43.17 16.61 4.34
N ASN A 2 -41.96 17.01 3.98
CA ASN A 2 -40.82 17.11 4.90
C ASN A 2 -40.75 18.51 5.52
N PRO A 3 -40.51 18.68 6.83
CA PRO A 3 -40.34 19.99 7.42
C PRO A 3 -38.97 20.59 7.06
N LYS A 4 -38.98 21.88 6.72
CA LYS A 4 -37.81 22.74 6.52
C LYS A 4 -37.12 22.98 7.85
N VAL A 5 -35.80 22.82 7.88
CA VAL A 5 -34.95 23.23 9.02
C VAL A 5 -34.39 24.61 8.69
N GLU A 6 -34.79 25.62 9.47
CA GLU A 6 -34.24 26.97 9.38
C GLU A 6 -33.04 27.11 10.33
N CYS A 7 -31.89 27.52 9.78
CA CYS A 7 -30.70 27.84 10.55
C CYS A 7 -30.89 29.14 11.33
N VAL A 8 -30.83 29.07 12.65
CA VAL A 8 -30.78 30.25 13.54
C VAL A 8 -29.31 30.59 13.82
N CYS A 9 -28.86 31.75 13.33
CA CYS A 9 -27.56 32.33 13.67
C CYS A 9 -27.65 33.11 14.98
N ILE A 10 -26.97 32.64 16.03
CA ILE A 10 -26.80 33.40 17.28
C ILE A 10 -25.50 34.21 17.17
N ILE A 11 -25.64 35.53 17.10
CA ILE A 11 -24.52 36.48 17.14
C ILE A 11 -24.23 36.79 18.61
N ILE A 12 -23.11 36.30 19.13
CA ILE A 12 -22.64 36.69 20.47
C ILE A 12 -21.53 37.74 20.30
N PHE A 13 -21.85 38.98 20.67
CA PHE A 13 -20.88 40.05 20.88
C PHE A 13 -20.16 39.83 22.21
N PHE A 14 -18.85 39.64 22.18
CA PHE A 14 -18.01 40.00 23.33
C PHE A 14 -16.86 40.89 22.88
N ALA A 15 -16.73 42.00 23.60
CA ALA A 15 -15.88 43.14 23.32
C ALA A 15 -14.39 42.86 23.54
N VAL A 16 -13.61 43.70 22.88
CA VAL A 16 -12.15 43.74 22.73
C VAL A 16 -11.45 44.06 24.05
N ALA A 17 -10.35 43.36 24.34
CA ALA A 17 -9.23 43.88 25.13
C ALA A 17 -7.98 43.88 24.26
N CYS A 18 -7.46 45.08 24.01
CA CYS A 18 -6.27 45.33 23.19
C CYS A 18 -5.02 45.24 24.10
N SER A 19 -4.02 44.46 23.70
CA SER A 19 -2.63 44.64 24.16
C SER A 19 -1.74 44.57 22.94
N ALA A 20 -1.08 45.69 22.63
CA ALA A 20 -0.11 45.80 21.55
C ALA A 20 1.25 45.30 22.04
N ALA A 21 1.79 44.28 21.37
CA ALA A 21 3.21 43.93 21.46
C ALA A 21 3.73 43.61 20.05
N GLN A 22 4.38 44.63 19.48
CA GLN A 22 5.46 44.64 18.49
C GLN A 22 5.54 43.50 17.46
N ASN A 23 5.29 43.87 16.19
CA ASN A 23 5.67 43.11 15.00
C ASN A 23 7.20 43.05 14.86
N GLU A 24 7.75 41.84 14.67
CA GLU A 24 8.89 41.61 13.80
C GLU A 24 8.51 40.58 12.72
N PRO A 25 8.90 40.77 11.45
CA PRO A 25 8.57 39.84 10.38
C PRO A 25 9.51 38.64 10.46
N SER A 26 9.07 37.56 11.10
CA SER A 26 9.78 36.29 11.04
C SER A 26 9.59 35.68 9.63
N SER A 27 10.71 35.59 8.93
CA SER A 27 10.88 34.93 7.64
C SER A 27 10.18 33.57 7.61
N GLY A 28 9.35 33.36 6.59
CA GLY A 28 8.61 32.13 6.42
C GLY A 28 9.48 30.88 6.41
N GLU A 29 9.12 29.94 7.28
CA GLU A 29 9.23 28.53 6.97
C GLU A 29 7.80 28.03 6.77
N VAL A 30 7.44 27.76 5.52
CA VAL A 30 6.34 26.85 5.25
C VAL A 30 6.82 25.51 5.79
N GLU A 31 6.37 25.14 6.99
CA GLU A 31 6.43 23.75 7.45
C GLU A 31 5.60 22.94 6.45
N VAL A 32 6.25 22.50 5.38
CA VAL A 32 5.69 21.51 4.47
C VAL A 32 5.44 20.28 5.32
N ASP A 33 4.17 19.97 5.57
CA ASP A 33 3.76 18.78 6.29
C ASP A 33 4.34 17.55 5.57
N THR A 34 5.48 17.08 6.06
CA THR A 34 6.20 15.92 5.53
C THR A 34 5.37 14.65 5.65
N LYS A 35 4.34 14.65 6.51
CA LYS A 35 3.37 13.56 6.67
C LYS A 35 2.43 13.47 5.47
N ASP A 36 2.00 14.61 4.92
CA ASP A 36 1.16 14.67 3.72
C ASP A 36 1.92 14.15 2.49
N PHE A 37 3.19 14.55 2.30
CA PHE A 37 4.04 14.01 1.23
C PHE A 37 4.32 12.50 1.38
N ALA A 38 4.47 12.00 2.60
CA ALA A 38 4.67 10.56 2.81
C ALA A 38 3.47 9.72 2.34
N CYS A 39 2.25 10.27 2.37
CA CYS A 39 1.02 9.56 2.01
C CYS A 39 0.54 9.82 0.56
N ARG A 40 1.34 10.51 -0.25
CA ARG A 40 1.06 10.75 -1.68
C ARG A 40 1.76 9.74 -2.61
N ARG A 41 2.35 8.67 -2.08
CA ARG A 41 2.98 7.64 -2.92
C ARG A 41 1.91 6.78 -3.57
N GLN A 42 2.19 6.31 -4.77
CA GLN A 42 1.37 5.36 -5.50
C GLN A 42 2.27 4.32 -6.15
N LEU A 43 1.85 3.06 -6.19
CA LEU A 43 2.52 2.00 -6.93
C LEU A 43 1.52 1.20 -7.75
N ASN A 44 2.01 0.47 -8.74
CA ASN A 44 1.26 -0.57 -9.43
C ASN A 44 1.61 -1.93 -8.82
N TYR A 45 0.59 -2.72 -8.50
CA TYR A 45 0.74 -4.07 -7.98
C TYR A 45 0.05 -5.06 -8.91
N THR A 46 0.82 -5.98 -9.48
CA THR A 46 0.34 -7.04 -10.36
C THR A 46 0.48 -8.39 -9.69
N ILE A 47 -0.53 -9.24 -9.87
CA ILE A 47 -0.46 -10.68 -9.59
C ILE A 47 -0.72 -11.41 -10.90
N ARG A 48 0.12 -12.39 -11.23
CA ARG A 48 -0.07 -13.19 -12.44
C ARG A 48 0.28 -14.66 -12.21
N ASN A 49 -0.55 -15.52 -12.78
CA ASN A 49 -0.34 -16.96 -12.86
C ASN A 49 -0.60 -17.38 -14.31
N ASN A 50 0.47 -17.64 -15.04
CA ASN A 50 0.42 -18.21 -16.39
C ASN A 50 0.97 -19.64 -16.42
N LEU A 51 1.27 -20.21 -15.24
CA LEU A 51 1.92 -21.51 -15.11
C LEU A 51 0.91 -22.66 -15.08
N GLN A 52 -0.25 -22.47 -14.43
CA GLN A 52 -1.28 -23.50 -14.29
C GLN A 52 -2.68 -22.89 -14.21
N GLU A 53 -3.70 -23.70 -14.48
CA GLU A 53 -5.08 -23.27 -14.28
C GLU A 53 -5.44 -23.08 -12.79
N PRO A 54 -6.27 -22.07 -12.44
CA PRO A 54 -6.79 -21.04 -13.32
C PRO A 54 -5.70 -20.02 -13.69
N THR A 55 -5.55 -19.73 -14.98
CA THR A 55 -4.69 -18.65 -15.43
C THR A 55 -5.31 -17.29 -15.12
N PHE A 56 -4.50 -16.31 -14.70
CA PHE A 56 -4.99 -14.95 -14.44
C PHE A 56 -3.86 -13.92 -14.43
N GLU A 57 -4.22 -12.68 -14.72
CA GLU A 57 -3.40 -11.51 -14.50
C GLU A 57 -4.28 -10.35 -14.02
N TYR A 58 -3.98 -9.82 -12.83
CA TYR A 58 -4.68 -8.67 -12.26
C TYR A 58 -3.68 -7.60 -11.88
N SER A 59 -4.01 -6.34 -12.16
CA SER A 59 -3.19 -5.18 -11.79
C SER A 59 -4.04 -4.13 -11.08
N ILE A 60 -3.49 -3.53 -10.03
CA ILE A 60 -4.16 -2.47 -9.26
C ILE A 60 -3.17 -1.36 -8.89
N ALA A 61 -3.63 -0.11 -8.99
CA ALA A 61 -2.89 1.04 -8.47
C ALA A 61 -3.26 1.27 -7.00
N ILE A 62 -2.25 1.34 -6.12
CA ILE A 62 -2.46 1.55 -4.67
C ILE A 62 -1.73 2.80 -4.22
N ARG A 63 -2.47 3.70 -3.57
CA ARG A 63 -1.90 4.81 -2.80
C ARG A 63 -1.51 4.34 -1.42
N PHE A 64 -0.35 4.78 -0.93
CA PHE A 64 0.21 4.30 0.33
C PHE A 64 1.07 5.37 1.02
N CYS A 65 1.16 5.27 2.34
CA CYS A 65 2.18 5.93 3.14
C CYS A 65 3.43 5.03 3.24
N ARG A 66 4.58 5.53 3.69
CA ARG A 66 5.78 4.69 3.86
C ARG A 66 5.49 3.52 4.81
N GLN A 67 5.47 2.30 4.28
CA GLN A 67 5.18 1.06 5.01
C GLN A 67 5.75 -0.15 4.25
N PRO A 68 5.93 -1.30 4.91
CA PRO A 68 6.37 -2.51 4.21
C PRO A 68 5.28 -3.03 3.27
N PHE A 69 5.68 -3.73 2.21
CA PHE A 69 4.78 -4.17 1.14
C PHE A 69 3.64 -5.07 1.62
N ILE A 70 3.84 -5.85 2.69
CA ILE A 70 2.77 -6.67 3.28
C ILE A 70 1.52 -5.85 3.65
N ARG A 71 1.66 -4.58 4.11
CA ARG A 71 0.51 -3.69 4.41
C ARG A 71 -0.18 -3.19 3.15
N ILE A 72 0.56 -3.09 2.06
CA ILE A 72 0.02 -2.72 0.75
C ILE A 72 -0.76 -3.90 0.17
N MET A 73 -0.31 -5.15 0.39
CA MET A 73 -1.07 -6.35 0.04
C MET A 73 -2.40 -6.40 0.81
N GLU A 74 -2.41 -6.14 2.11
CA GLU A 74 -3.66 -6.04 2.91
C GLU A 74 -4.62 -4.98 2.34
N THR A 75 -4.08 -3.82 1.94
CA THR A 75 -4.87 -2.77 1.28
C THR A 75 -5.42 -3.23 -0.07
N ALA A 76 -4.66 -4.02 -0.83
CA ALA A 76 -5.11 -4.59 -2.10
C ALA A 76 -6.33 -5.51 -1.90
N VAL A 77 -6.30 -6.37 -0.89
CA VAL A 77 -7.42 -7.28 -0.54
C VAL A 77 -8.71 -6.51 -0.25
N ASN A 78 -8.61 -5.37 0.44
CA ASN A 78 -9.77 -4.53 0.76
C ASN A 78 -10.35 -3.84 -0.47
N LYS A 79 -9.58 -3.66 -1.54
CA LYS A 79 -10.02 -3.04 -2.80
C LYS A 79 -10.50 -4.06 -3.82
N ASN A 80 -9.87 -5.23 -3.89
CA ASN A 80 -10.20 -6.29 -4.82
C ASN A 80 -9.85 -7.65 -4.22
N ARG A 81 -10.86 -8.51 -4.07
CA ARG A 81 -10.72 -9.84 -3.46
C ARG A 81 -9.83 -10.80 -4.25
N ASN A 82 -9.57 -10.55 -5.53
CA ASN A 82 -8.61 -11.33 -6.32
C ASN A 82 -7.19 -11.26 -5.74
N PHE A 83 -6.86 -10.23 -4.95
CA PHE A 83 -5.56 -10.09 -4.30
C PHE A 83 -5.48 -10.80 -2.94
N MET A 84 -6.51 -11.56 -2.53
CA MET A 84 -6.49 -12.34 -1.30
C MET A 84 -5.29 -13.29 -1.28
N PHE A 85 -4.58 -13.32 -0.16
CA PHE A 85 -3.37 -14.13 0.00
C PHE A 85 -3.37 -14.88 1.34
N SER A 86 -2.60 -15.95 1.42
CA SER A 86 -2.22 -16.59 2.69
C SER A 86 -0.72 -16.49 2.89
N ALA A 87 -0.29 -16.36 4.14
CA ALA A 87 1.11 -16.22 4.48
C ALA A 87 1.46 -16.96 5.78
N THR A 88 2.70 -17.42 5.84
CA THR A 88 3.29 -18.06 7.01
C THR A 88 4.29 -17.11 7.65
N TYR A 89 4.17 -16.89 8.96
CA TYR A 89 5.12 -16.07 9.71
C TYR A 89 6.33 -16.90 10.12
N PHE A 90 7.51 -16.42 9.75
CA PHE A 90 8.79 -16.97 10.19
C PHE A 90 9.47 -15.99 11.14
N PRO A 91 9.79 -16.39 12.38
CA PRO A 91 10.51 -15.54 13.32
C PRO A 91 11.79 -14.96 12.68
N LYS A 92 12.04 -13.67 12.89
CA LYS A 92 13.18 -12.89 12.36
C LYS A 92 13.20 -12.65 10.84
N LEU A 93 12.45 -13.41 10.04
CA LEU A 93 12.39 -13.27 8.57
C LEU A 93 11.13 -12.53 8.09
N GLY A 94 10.04 -12.61 8.85
CA GLY A 94 8.76 -12.01 8.50
C GLY A 94 7.83 -12.98 7.80
N TYR A 95 6.93 -12.45 6.97
CA TYR A 95 5.91 -13.24 6.27
C TYR A 95 6.42 -13.76 4.93
N PHE A 96 6.26 -15.07 4.72
CA PHE A 96 6.38 -15.72 3.42
C PHE A 96 4.99 -15.87 2.81
N ILE A 97 4.83 -15.56 1.51
CA ILE A 97 3.55 -15.64 0.83
C ILE A 97 3.34 -17.04 0.26
N ASP A 98 2.41 -17.78 0.84
CA ASP A 98 2.13 -19.18 0.46
C ASP A 98 1.23 -19.26 -0.77
N ALA A 99 0.22 -18.39 -0.84
CA ALA A 99 -0.79 -18.42 -1.89
C ALA A 99 -1.34 -17.02 -2.18
N ILE A 100 -1.74 -16.80 -3.43
CA ILE A 100 -2.46 -15.60 -3.89
C ILE A 100 -3.60 -16.07 -4.79
N ASN A 101 -4.78 -15.48 -4.61
CA ASN A 101 -5.99 -15.81 -5.37
C ASN A 101 -6.33 -17.33 -5.37
N GLY A 102 -6.07 -18.00 -4.23
CA GLY A 102 -6.31 -19.44 -4.08
C GLY A 102 -5.24 -20.35 -4.69
N VAL A 103 -4.27 -19.83 -5.45
CA VAL A 103 -3.17 -20.62 -6.02
C VAL A 103 -2.01 -20.64 -5.05
N ARG A 104 -1.65 -21.84 -4.57
CA ARG A 104 -0.60 -22.07 -3.58
C ARG A 104 0.68 -22.60 -4.24
N GLY A 105 1.83 -22.11 -3.79
CA GLY A 105 3.14 -22.67 -4.14
C GLY A 105 3.48 -23.91 -3.31
N PHE A 106 4.09 -24.91 -3.94
CA PHE A 106 4.52 -26.15 -3.30
C PHE A 106 5.97 -26.47 -3.64
N TYR A 107 6.90 -25.75 -3.02
CA TYR A 107 8.33 -25.91 -3.31
C TYR A 107 8.83 -27.35 -3.14
N ASN A 108 8.38 -28.08 -2.11
CA ASN A 108 8.85 -29.44 -1.85
C ASN A 108 8.22 -30.52 -2.76
N VAL A 109 7.17 -30.19 -3.52
CA VAL A 109 6.45 -31.15 -4.36
C VAL A 109 6.78 -30.93 -5.84
N ASN A 110 6.61 -29.69 -6.31
CA ASN A 110 6.75 -29.34 -7.73
C ASN A 110 7.55 -28.07 -7.94
N LYS A 111 8.32 -27.64 -6.93
CA LYS A 111 9.20 -26.46 -7.01
C LYS A 111 8.48 -25.18 -7.43
N THR A 112 7.20 -25.03 -7.10
CA THR A 112 6.43 -23.81 -7.39
C THR A 112 6.44 -22.82 -6.23
N TRP A 113 6.48 -21.52 -6.54
CA TRP A 113 6.33 -20.44 -5.56
C TRP A 113 5.82 -19.14 -6.21
N TRP A 114 5.44 -18.18 -5.36
CA TRP A 114 5.13 -16.81 -5.76
C TRP A 114 6.39 -15.95 -5.73
N ALA A 115 6.99 -15.70 -6.89
CA ALA A 115 8.15 -14.85 -7.03
C ALA A 115 7.80 -13.37 -6.77
N PHE A 116 8.59 -12.70 -5.94
CA PHE A 116 8.39 -11.30 -5.56
C PHE A 116 9.34 -10.40 -6.35
N LEU A 117 8.80 -9.71 -7.34
CA LEU A 117 9.55 -9.03 -8.37
C LEU A 117 9.27 -7.53 -8.38
N LYS A 118 10.24 -6.77 -8.86
CA LYS A 118 10.06 -5.41 -9.36
C LYS A 118 10.10 -5.44 -10.88
N ALA A 119 9.19 -4.72 -11.53
CA ALA A 119 9.13 -4.67 -12.98
C ALA A 119 10.47 -4.24 -13.60
N PRO A 120 10.88 -4.81 -14.75
CA PRO A 120 10.11 -5.76 -15.55
C PRO A 120 10.01 -7.16 -14.92
N ASP A 121 11.11 -7.77 -14.48
CA ASP A 121 11.11 -9.11 -13.85
C ASP A 121 12.30 -9.30 -12.89
N THR A 122 12.74 -8.23 -12.23
CA THR A 122 13.89 -8.28 -11.31
C THR A 122 13.46 -8.82 -9.94
N MET A 123 14.08 -9.92 -9.49
CA MET A 123 13.84 -10.46 -8.15
C MET A 123 14.22 -9.44 -7.07
N LEU A 124 13.32 -9.23 -6.10
CA LEU A 124 13.62 -8.37 -4.96
C LEU A 124 14.49 -9.13 -3.95
N PRO A 125 15.54 -8.49 -3.40
CA PRO A 125 16.50 -9.16 -2.51
C PRO A 125 15.95 -9.37 -1.08
N VAL A 126 14.72 -8.95 -0.81
CA VAL A 126 14.09 -9.01 0.51
C VAL A 126 12.62 -9.41 0.39
N GLY A 127 12.06 -10.02 1.44
CA GLY A 127 10.64 -10.38 1.50
C GLY A 127 9.70 -9.19 1.72
N VAL A 128 8.39 -9.47 1.61
CA VAL A 128 7.32 -8.46 1.70
C VAL A 128 7.23 -7.73 3.05
N SER A 129 7.74 -8.34 4.12
CA SER A 129 7.81 -7.71 5.45
C SER A 129 8.90 -6.65 5.56
N SER A 130 9.92 -6.71 4.70
CA SER A 130 11.12 -5.87 4.76
C SER A 130 11.24 -4.93 3.57
N TYR A 131 10.49 -5.18 2.49
CA TYR A 131 10.49 -4.32 1.31
C TYR A 131 9.64 -3.06 1.53
N TYR A 132 10.26 -1.89 1.36
CA TYR A 132 9.58 -0.59 1.37
C TYR A 132 9.59 -0.02 -0.06
N PRO A 133 8.45 -0.02 -0.77
CA PRO A 133 8.42 0.47 -2.15
C PRO A 133 8.67 1.97 -2.26
N ALA A 134 9.29 2.38 -3.37
CA ALA A 134 9.39 3.76 -3.77
C ALA A 134 8.10 4.24 -4.46
N ASN A 135 7.96 5.56 -4.62
CA ASN A 135 6.85 6.11 -5.40
C ASN A 135 6.98 5.67 -6.86
N ARG A 136 5.85 5.27 -7.45
CA ARG A 136 5.69 4.76 -8.82
C ARG A 136 6.38 3.43 -9.09
N ASP A 137 6.74 2.68 -8.06
CA ASP A 137 7.20 1.32 -8.26
C ASP A 137 6.11 0.46 -8.91
N HIS A 138 6.54 -0.54 -9.66
CA HIS A 138 5.67 -1.59 -10.16
C HIS A 138 6.18 -2.91 -9.59
N ILE A 139 5.37 -3.48 -8.70
CA ILE A 139 5.66 -4.71 -7.97
C ILE A 139 4.80 -5.83 -8.54
N ILE A 140 5.43 -6.97 -8.79
CA ILE A 140 4.79 -8.11 -9.44
C ILE A 140 4.96 -9.32 -8.53
N PHE A 141 3.86 -10.01 -8.29
CA PHE A 141 3.88 -11.38 -7.82
C PHE A 141 3.61 -12.30 -9.02
N ASN A 142 4.60 -13.13 -9.37
CA ASN A 142 4.52 -14.06 -10.49
C ASN A 142 4.53 -15.50 -9.96
N PHE A 143 3.49 -16.29 -10.25
CA PHE A 143 3.51 -17.71 -9.93
C PHE A 143 4.44 -18.44 -10.89
N THR A 144 5.47 -19.08 -10.35
CA THR A 144 6.56 -19.67 -11.14
C THR A 144 6.99 -21.00 -10.57
N GLN A 145 7.84 -21.71 -11.31
CA GLN A 145 8.53 -22.91 -10.88
C GLN A 145 10.05 -22.78 -11.06
N GLU A 146 10.81 -23.67 -10.42
CA GLU A 146 12.25 -23.81 -10.64
C GLU A 146 12.45 -24.51 -11.99
N ASP A 147 13.11 -23.83 -12.92
CA ASP A 147 13.49 -24.45 -14.18
C ASP A 147 14.75 -25.30 -13.94
N TYR A 148 14.66 -26.60 -14.23
CA TYR A 148 15.84 -27.46 -14.33
C TYR A 148 16.50 -27.22 -15.70
N SER A 149 17.22 -26.11 -15.85
CA SER A 149 18.06 -25.85 -17.03
C SER A 149 19.47 -26.39 -16.84
#